data_AF-A0A1G9UXV4-F1
#
_entry.id   AF-A0A1G9UXV4-F1
#
_cell.length_a   1.000
_cell.length_b   1.000
_cell.length_c   1.000
_cell.angle_alpha   90.00
_cell.angle_beta   90.00
_cell.angle_gamma   90.00
#
_symmetry.space_group_name_H-M   'P 1'
#
loop_
_entity.id
_entity.type
_entity.pdbx_description
1 polymer ?
#
loop_
_entity_poly.entity_id
_entity_poly.type
_entity_poly.pdbx_seq_one_letter_code
_entity_poly.pdbx_strand_id
1 'polypeptide(L)'
;MLFDVRPVGRVGVQRKTVADLFASIRDGRLTRSVSAMSALDVAVLVIEGEVRWNAEGFAEPTGPTGRPVTSWHRDAYRSLLWSVRARGIWVEAVPDVDGTVATVLSLHRWAGKATHDTLDRRPGRRGADPAALHVLQGLAGIGPRLAGRIVEHFQGLPIAWTVTERELAAVPGIGPVRAKRLSESLAGRHCDRDECGRAER
;
A
#
# COMPACT_ATOMS: atom_id res chain seq x y z
N MET A 1 -20.47 -9.88 6.30
CA MET A 1 -20.68 -9.82 4.84
C MET A 1 -19.70 -10.77 4.18
N LEU A 2 -20.12 -11.52 3.18
CA LEU A 2 -19.28 -12.42 2.39
C LEU A 2 -19.63 -12.18 0.92
N PHE A 3 -18.62 -11.99 0.08
CA PHE A 3 -18.79 -11.86 -1.37
C PHE A 3 -17.64 -12.52 -2.09
N ASP A 4 -17.89 -12.97 -3.31
CA ASP A 4 -16.88 -13.50 -4.23
C ASP A 4 -16.62 -12.45 -5.30
N VAL A 5 -15.34 -12.12 -5.54
CA VAL A 5 -14.95 -11.10 -6.49
C VAL A 5 -13.63 -11.46 -7.15
N ARG A 6 -13.59 -11.45 -8.48
CA ARG A 6 -12.36 -11.67 -9.24
C ARG A 6 -11.57 -10.35 -9.35
N PRO A 7 -10.23 -10.38 -9.28
CA PRO A 7 -9.35 -11.56 -9.24
C PRO A 7 -9.08 -12.12 -7.84
N VAL A 8 -9.55 -11.46 -6.77
CA VAL A 8 -9.16 -11.77 -5.38
C VAL A 8 -9.72 -13.09 -4.83
N GLY A 9 -10.94 -13.48 -5.19
CA GLY A 9 -11.64 -14.66 -4.66
C GLY A 9 -12.66 -14.30 -3.57
N ARG A 10 -12.75 -15.13 -2.53
CA ARG A 10 -13.71 -15.00 -1.44
C ARG A 10 -13.24 -13.97 -0.42
N VAL A 11 -13.99 -12.88 -0.32
CA VAL A 11 -13.74 -11.78 0.59
C VAL A 11 -14.82 -11.72 1.67
N GLY A 12 -14.42 -11.75 2.93
CA GLY A 12 -15.34 -11.66 4.07
C GLY A 12 -15.01 -10.52 5.01
N VAL A 13 -16.07 -9.83 5.45
CA VAL A 13 -16.01 -8.74 6.41
C VAL A 13 -16.87 -9.08 7.62
N GLN A 14 -16.25 -9.12 8.79
CA GLN A 14 -16.95 -9.25 10.07
C GLN A 14 -16.97 -7.89 10.76
N ARG A 15 -18.14 -7.29 10.91
CA ARG A 15 -18.34 -6.09 11.75
C ARG A 15 -18.49 -6.49 13.21
N LYS A 16 -17.91 -5.71 14.11
CA LYS A 16 -18.14 -5.83 15.54
C LYS A 16 -18.05 -4.47 16.23
N THR A 17 -19.03 -4.12 17.05
CA THR A 17 -18.90 -2.92 17.89
C THR A 17 -17.83 -3.17 18.96
N VAL A 18 -17.22 -2.11 19.50
CA VAL A 18 -16.28 -2.22 20.63
C VAL A 18 -16.89 -3.01 21.80
N ALA A 19 -18.14 -2.72 22.16
CA ALA A 19 -18.85 -3.42 23.23
C ALA A 19 -19.02 -4.92 22.93
N ASP A 20 -19.46 -5.25 21.71
CA ASP A 20 -19.63 -6.64 21.28
C ASP A 20 -18.29 -7.39 21.20
N LEU A 21 -17.20 -6.70 20.85
CA LEU A 21 -15.87 -7.27 20.77
C LEU A 21 -15.43 -7.74 22.15
N PHE A 22 -15.50 -6.87 23.16
CA PHE A 22 -15.17 -7.24 24.53
C PHE A 22 -16.05 -8.36 25.09
N ALA A 23 -17.37 -8.33 24.80
CA ALA A 23 -18.28 -9.39 25.22
C ALA A 23 -17.92 -10.74 24.57
N SER A 24 -17.65 -10.75 23.26
CA SER A 24 -17.45 -11.97 22.47
C SER A 24 -16.19 -12.79 22.76
N ILE A 25 -15.24 -12.20 23.48
CA ILE A 25 -14.02 -12.90 23.86
C ILE A 25 -14.32 -13.80 25.07
N ARG A 26 -15.11 -13.29 26.03
CA ARG A 26 -15.47 -14.02 27.25
C ARG A 26 -16.27 -15.28 26.95
N ASP A 27 -17.10 -15.25 25.91
CA ASP A 27 -17.95 -16.38 25.49
C ASP A 27 -17.40 -17.16 24.29
N GLY A 28 -16.16 -16.87 23.85
CA GLY A 28 -15.49 -17.57 22.76
C GLY A 28 -16.11 -17.39 21.37
N ARG A 29 -17.13 -16.54 21.20
CA ARG A 29 -17.71 -16.26 19.87
C ARG A 29 -16.69 -15.65 18.92
N LEU A 30 -15.79 -14.80 19.40
CA LEU A 30 -14.75 -14.21 18.56
C LEU A 30 -13.82 -15.26 17.96
N THR A 31 -13.37 -16.23 18.77
CA THR A 31 -12.49 -17.31 18.32
C THR A 31 -13.12 -18.13 17.20
N ARG A 32 -14.41 -18.43 17.31
CA ARG A 32 -15.16 -19.13 16.26
C ARG A 32 -15.24 -18.31 14.97
N SER A 33 -15.61 -17.03 15.07
CA SER A 33 -15.66 -16.14 13.90
C SER A 33 -14.30 -16.01 13.22
N VAL A 34 -13.23 -15.80 14.00
CA VAL A 34 -11.84 -15.71 13.50
C VAL A 34 -11.41 -17.01 12.80
N SER A 35 -11.75 -18.17 13.35
CA SER A 35 -11.42 -19.47 12.74
C SER A 35 -12.19 -19.72 11.44
N ALA A 36 -13.45 -19.26 11.34
CA ALA A 36 -14.20 -19.34 10.10
C ALA A 36 -13.64 -18.40 9.02
N MET A 37 -13.15 -17.23 9.43
CA MET A 37 -12.61 -16.23 8.51
C MET A 37 -11.25 -16.61 7.92
N SER A 38 -10.45 -17.47 8.58
CA SER A 38 -9.14 -17.85 8.07
C SER A 38 -9.17 -18.70 6.79
N ALA A 39 -10.35 -19.17 6.36
CA ALA A 39 -10.54 -19.90 5.11
C ALA A 39 -10.82 -18.99 3.89
N LEU A 40 -10.88 -17.67 4.11
CA LEU A 40 -11.14 -16.67 3.08
C LEU A 40 -9.84 -16.21 2.42
N ASP A 41 -9.92 -15.81 1.16
CA ASP A 41 -8.78 -15.26 0.43
C ASP A 41 -8.42 -13.86 0.97
N VAL A 42 -9.44 -13.08 1.35
CA VAL A 42 -9.28 -11.84 2.13
C VAL A 42 -10.31 -11.80 3.26
N ALA A 43 -9.83 -11.61 4.47
CA ALA A 43 -10.63 -11.53 5.68
C ALA A 43 -10.39 -10.21 6.41
N VAL A 44 -11.46 -9.47 6.73
CA VAL A 44 -11.37 -8.19 7.44
C VAL A 44 -12.30 -8.17 8.65
N LEU A 45 -11.75 -7.91 9.83
CA LEU A 45 -12.50 -7.59 11.04
C LEU A 45 -12.61 -6.06 11.15
N VAL A 46 -13.82 -5.54 11.01
CA VAL A 46 -14.13 -4.12 11.23
C VAL A 46 -14.59 -3.92 12.66
N ILE A 47 -13.88 -3.11 13.42
CA ILE A 47 -14.19 -2.71 14.78
C ILE A 47 -14.84 -1.33 14.72
N GLU A 48 -16.11 -1.26 15.07
CA GLU A 48 -16.90 -0.02 15.05
C GLU A 48 -16.99 0.61 16.44
N GLY A 49 -16.68 1.91 16.50
CA GLY A 49 -16.63 2.70 17.72
C GLY A 49 -15.21 2.91 18.24
N GLU A 50 -15.09 3.79 19.23
CA GLU A 50 -13.82 4.12 19.87
C GLU A 50 -13.66 3.40 21.21
N VAL A 51 -12.45 2.95 21.49
CA VAL A 51 -12.08 2.52 22.84
C VAL A 51 -11.41 3.68 23.54
N ARG A 52 -12.05 4.20 24.58
CA ARG A 52 -11.44 5.18 25.49
C ARG A 52 -10.66 4.43 26.55
N TRP A 53 -9.56 5.01 26.98
CA TRP A 53 -8.66 4.43 27.98
C TRP A 53 -8.44 5.46 29.07
N ASN A 54 -8.54 5.05 30.32
CA ASN A 54 -8.18 5.90 31.44
C ASN A 54 -6.65 6.03 31.55
N ALA A 55 -6.18 6.83 32.52
CA ALA A 55 -4.75 7.05 32.77
C ALA A 55 -4.01 5.75 33.09
N GLU A 56 -4.69 4.80 33.74
CA GLU A 56 -4.18 3.49 34.13
C GLU A 56 -4.22 2.46 32.99
N GLY A 57 -4.69 2.85 31.79
CA GLY A 57 -4.69 2.00 30.60
C GLY A 57 -5.82 0.97 30.55
N PHE A 58 -6.82 1.03 31.43
CA PHE A 58 -8.02 0.23 31.34
C PHE A 58 -9.04 0.86 30.39
N ALA A 59 -9.73 0.01 29.62
CA ALA A 59 -10.81 0.44 28.76
C ALA A 59 -11.84 1.12 29.63
N GLU A 60 -12.14 2.38 29.33
CA GLU A 60 -13.23 3.10 29.95
C GLU A 60 -14.54 2.51 29.45
N PRO A 61 -15.37 2.09 30.38
CA PRO A 61 -16.72 1.71 30.08
C PRO A 61 -17.59 2.55 31.01
N THR A 62 -18.02 3.71 30.56
CA THR A 62 -18.94 4.51 31.37
C THR A 62 -20.34 3.96 31.14
N GLY A 63 -20.71 2.95 31.94
CA GLY A 63 -22.11 2.79 32.29
C GLY A 63 -22.59 4.04 33.05
N PRO A 64 -23.92 4.28 33.15
CA PRO A 64 -24.47 5.48 33.81
C PRO A 64 -23.99 5.68 35.27
N THR A 65 -23.45 4.63 35.88
CA THR A 65 -23.02 4.56 37.28
C THR A 65 -21.52 4.84 37.51
N GLY A 66 -20.75 5.15 36.46
CA GLY A 66 -19.31 5.44 36.58
C GLY A 66 -18.42 4.23 36.91
N ARG A 67 -18.99 3.02 36.99
CA ARG A 67 -18.22 1.78 37.16
C ARG A 67 -17.74 1.24 35.81
N PRO A 68 -16.52 0.67 35.75
CA PRO A 68 -16.09 0.00 34.55
C PRO A 68 -16.96 -1.21 34.17
N VAL A 69 -17.73 -1.10 33.09
CA VAL A 69 -18.42 -2.22 32.39
C VAL A 69 -17.45 -3.32 31.92
N THR A 70 -16.13 -3.06 31.83
CA THR A 70 -15.09 -4.02 31.44
C THR A 70 -13.78 -3.81 32.22
N SER A 71 -12.99 -4.88 32.38
CA SER A 71 -11.67 -4.91 33.04
C SER A 71 -10.50 -4.99 32.05
N TRP A 72 -10.74 -4.67 30.77
CA TRP A 72 -9.76 -4.89 29.71
C TRP A 72 -8.66 -3.83 29.76
N HIS A 73 -7.42 -4.27 29.96
CA HIS A 73 -6.26 -3.40 29.80
C HIS A 73 -5.95 -3.18 28.30
N ARG A 74 -5.43 -2.00 27.96
CA ARG A 74 -4.98 -1.61 26.61
C ARG A 74 -4.09 -2.65 25.96
N ASP A 75 -3.18 -3.24 26.73
CA ASP A 75 -2.24 -4.21 26.19
C ASP A 75 -2.91 -5.56 25.91
N ALA A 76 -3.91 -5.95 26.69
CA ALA A 76 -4.71 -7.14 26.40
C ALA A 76 -5.51 -6.95 25.09
N TYR A 77 -6.08 -5.76 24.90
CA TYR A 77 -6.74 -5.40 23.64
C TYR A 77 -5.77 -5.42 22.45
N ARG A 78 -4.59 -4.82 22.58
CA ARG A 78 -3.56 -4.85 21.52
C ARG A 78 -3.11 -6.27 21.18
N SER A 79 -2.84 -7.08 22.20
CA SER A 79 -2.42 -8.48 22.04
C SER A 79 -3.48 -9.31 21.31
N LEU A 80 -4.77 -9.07 21.62
CA LEU A 80 -5.87 -9.66 20.86
C LEU A 80 -5.82 -9.25 19.38
N LEU A 81 -5.70 -7.96 19.07
CA LEU A 81 -5.68 -7.50 17.68
C LEU A 81 -4.48 -8.05 16.91
N TRP A 82 -3.31 -8.16 17.54
CA TRP A 82 -2.15 -8.82 16.94
C TRP A 82 -2.41 -10.31 16.69
N SER A 83 -3.09 -11.00 17.61
CA SER A 83 -3.46 -12.40 17.44
C SER A 83 -4.42 -12.61 16.26
N VAL A 84 -5.34 -11.67 16.02
CA VAL A 84 -6.22 -11.68 14.84
C VAL A 84 -5.40 -11.45 13.57
N ARG A 85 -4.52 -10.44 13.56
CA ARG A 85 -3.66 -10.12 12.41
C ARG A 85 -2.69 -11.25 12.04
N ALA A 86 -2.12 -11.92 13.03
CA ALA A 86 -1.22 -13.06 12.84
C ALA A 86 -1.89 -14.24 12.11
N ARG A 87 -3.24 -14.27 12.07
CA ARG A 87 -4.03 -15.28 11.33
C ARG A 87 -4.37 -14.83 9.90
N GLY A 88 -3.74 -13.78 9.40
CA GLY A 88 -3.99 -13.22 8.06
C GLY A 88 -5.27 -12.38 7.96
N ILE A 89 -5.93 -12.09 9.10
CA ILE A 89 -7.15 -11.28 9.13
C ILE A 89 -6.78 -9.82 9.33
N TRP A 90 -7.19 -8.96 8.40
CA TRP A 90 -6.98 -7.52 8.50
C TRP A 90 -7.90 -6.93 9.56
N VAL A 91 -7.46 -5.87 10.22
CA VAL A 91 -8.24 -5.23 11.30
C VAL A 91 -8.33 -3.74 11.03
N GLU A 92 -9.56 -3.28 10.77
CA GLU A 92 -9.90 -1.87 10.52
C GLU A 92 -10.73 -1.36 11.69
N ALA A 93 -10.32 -0.24 12.29
CA ALA A 93 -11.10 0.44 13.32
C ALA A 93 -11.76 1.68 12.71
N VAL A 94 -13.06 1.82 12.89
CA VAL A 94 -13.87 2.90 12.32
C VAL A 94 -14.72 3.53 13.42
N PRO A 95 -14.95 4.84 13.41
CA PRO A 95 -15.64 5.53 14.51
C PRO A 95 -17.13 5.19 14.59
N ASP A 96 -17.76 4.91 13.44
CA ASP A 96 -19.20 4.80 13.32
C ASP A 96 -19.62 3.90 12.13
N VAL A 97 -20.94 3.80 11.93
CA VAL A 97 -21.55 3.01 10.86
C VAL A 97 -21.17 3.52 9.46
N ASP A 98 -21.01 4.84 9.28
CA ASP A 98 -20.64 5.42 7.99
C ASP A 98 -19.21 5.02 7.63
N GLY A 99 -18.31 5.00 8.61
CA GLY A 99 -16.98 4.44 8.49
C GLY A 99 -17.00 2.94 8.13
N THR A 100 -17.87 2.15 8.76
CA THR A 100 -18.06 0.74 8.39
C THR A 100 -18.49 0.60 6.92
N VAL A 101 -19.48 1.38 6.48
CA VAL A 101 -19.97 1.37 5.09
C VAL A 101 -18.87 1.78 4.12
N ALA A 102 -18.14 2.86 4.41
CA ALA A 102 -17.04 3.35 3.58
C ALA A 102 -15.93 2.30 3.42
N THR A 103 -15.58 1.60 4.50
CA THR A 103 -14.60 0.50 4.49
C THR A 103 -15.07 -0.66 3.62
N VAL A 104 -16.31 -1.12 3.79
CA VAL A 104 -16.86 -2.23 3.00
C VAL A 104 -16.90 -1.89 1.51
N LEU A 105 -17.39 -0.70 1.16
CA LEU A 105 -17.45 -0.25 -0.24
C LEU A 105 -16.06 -0.08 -0.86
N SER A 106 -15.10 0.44 -0.09
CA SER A 106 -13.71 0.60 -0.55
C SER A 106 -13.00 -0.72 -0.75
N LEU A 107 -13.21 -1.69 0.16
CA LEU A 107 -12.69 -3.04 0.04
C LEU A 107 -13.26 -3.74 -1.20
N HIS A 108 -14.57 -3.63 -1.42
CA HIS A 108 -15.23 -4.21 -2.59
C HIS A 108 -14.66 -3.63 -3.90
N ARG A 109 -14.52 -2.31 -3.99
CA ARG A 109 -13.89 -1.65 -5.15
C ARG A 109 -12.44 -2.07 -5.33
N TRP A 110 -11.68 -2.17 -4.25
CA TRP A 110 -10.28 -2.60 -4.31
C TRP A 110 -10.19 -4.03 -4.83
N ALA A 111 -10.99 -4.95 -4.29
CA ALA A 111 -10.97 -6.37 -4.64
C ALA A 111 -11.43 -6.67 -6.07
N GLY A 112 -12.24 -5.79 -6.67
CA GLY A 112 -12.63 -5.86 -8.08
C GLY A 112 -11.60 -5.28 -9.07
N LYS A 113 -10.48 -4.71 -8.61
CA LYS A 113 -9.42 -4.22 -9.51
C LYS A 113 -8.72 -5.40 -10.19
N ALA A 114 -8.43 -5.27 -11.48
CA ALA A 114 -7.66 -6.27 -12.22
C ALA A 114 -6.25 -6.50 -11.65
N THR A 115 -5.66 -5.47 -11.04
CA THR A 115 -4.34 -5.52 -10.39
C THR A 115 -4.33 -4.73 -9.07
N HIS A 116 -3.47 -5.13 -8.14
CA HIS A 116 -3.27 -4.46 -6.84
C HIS A 116 -1.84 -3.93 -6.69
N ASP A 117 -1.28 -3.40 -7.77
CA ASP A 117 0.14 -2.99 -7.95
C ASP A 117 0.46 -1.60 -7.39
N THR A 118 -0.36 -1.07 -6.48
CA THR A 118 -0.20 0.32 -5.98
C THR A 118 1.15 0.54 -5.29
N LEU A 119 1.68 -0.49 -4.62
CA LEU A 119 3.00 -0.45 -3.98
C LEU A 119 4.15 -0.82 -4.93
N ASP A 120 3.84 -1.45 -6.07
CA ASP A 120 4.83 -1.83 -7.10
C ASP A 120 5.04 -0.70 -8.12
N ARG A 121 4.06 0.21 -8.24
CA ARG A 121 4.15 1.36 -9.12
C ARG A 121 5.18 2.36 -8.60
N ARG A 122 6.22 2.56 -9.39
CA ARG A 122 7.17 3.65 -9.17
C ARG A 122 6.51 5.00 -9.42
N PRO A 123 6.55 5.95 -8.46
CA PRO A 123 6.03 7.30 -8.67
C PRO A 123 6.66 7.96 -9.90
N GLY A 124 5.85 8.68 -10.67
CA GLY A 124 6.36 9.54 -11.75
C GLY A 124 7.30 10.60 -11.19
N ARG A 125 8.38 10.90 -11.92
CA ARG A 125 9.42 11.83 -11.47
C ARG A 125 8.90 13.26 -11.29
N ARG A 126 9.31 13.92 -10.21
CA ARG A 126 9.26 15.39 -10.06
C ARG A 126 10.70 15.92 -10.09
N GLY A 127 11.01 16.84 -11.00
CA GLY A 127 12.33 17.50 -11.07
C GLY A 127 13.32 16.95 -12.12
N ALA A 128 14.36 17.75 -12.39
CA ALA A 128 15.31 17.63 -13.50
C ALA A 128 16.64 16.95 -13.12
N ASP A 129 16.65 15.93 -12.28
CA ASP A 129 17.85 15.11 -12.03
C ASP A 129 18.19 14.27 -13.30
N PRO A 130 19.38 14.30 -13.92
CA PRO A 130 19.61 13.61 -15.19
C PRO A 130 19.21 12.12 -15.11
N ALA A 131 18.28 11.67 -15.97
CA ALA A 131 17.77 10.29 -15.95
C ALA A 131 18.90 9.24 -15.94
N ALA A 132 20.04 9.58 -16.55
CA ALA A 132 21.28 8.83 -16.54
C ALA A 132 21.81 8.47 -15.13
N LEU A 133 21.84 9.43 -14.19
CA LEU A 133 22.38 9.18 -12.84
C LEU A 133 21.53 8.18 -12.08
N HIS A 134 20.21 8.25 -12.21
CA HIS A 134 19.31 7.32 -11.54
C HIS A 134 19.42 5.91 -12.14
N VAL A 135 19.47 5.80 -13.47
CA VAL A 135 19.63 4.49 -14.13
C VAL A 135 20.90 3.80 -13.64
N LEU A 136 22.02 4.53 -13.57
CA LEU A 136 23.28 3.98 -13.08
C LEU A 136 23.23 3.60 -11.59
N GLN A 137 22.59 4.42 -10.75
CA GLN A 137 22.42 4.11 -9.32
C GLN A 137 21.48 2.93 -9.03
N GLY A 138 20.73 2.46 -10.04
CA GLY A 138 19.99 1.20 -9.95
C GLY A 138 20.88 -0.04 -10.08
N LEU A 139 22.14 0.10 -10.50
CA LEU A 139 23.08 -0.99 -10.66
C LEU A 139 23.83 -1.25 -9.34
N ALA A 140 23.99 -2.52 -9.00
CA ALA A 140 24.67 -2.94 -7.78
C ALA A 140 26.09 -2.34 -7.68
N GLY A 141 26.40 -1.71 -6.55
CA GLY A 141 27.71 -1.12 -6.29
C GLY A 141 27.92 0.29 -6.88
N ILE A 142 26.91 0.89 -7.53
CA ILE A 142 27.02 2.24 -8.10
C ILE A 142 26.27 3.25 -7.24
N GLY A 143 27.03 4.06 -6.48
CA GLY A 143 26.50 5.22 -5.75
C GLY A 143 26.51 6.51 -6.58
N PRO A 144 25.92 7.61 -6.07
CA PRO A 144 25.75 8.87 -6.81
C PRO A 144 27.06 9.47 -7.32
N ARG A 145 28.14 9.39 -6.54
CA ARG A 145 29.47 9.89 -6.96
C ARG A 145 30.08 9.09 -8.12
N LEU A 146 29.91 7.76 -8.11
CA LEU A 146 30.40 6.91 -9.20
C LEU A 146 29.54 7.10 -10.45
N ALA A 147 28.22 7.19 -10.29
CA ALA A 147 27.30 7.51 -11.39
C ALA A 147 27.66 8.85 -12.06
N GLY A 148 27.96 9.89 -11.27
CA GLY A 148 28.43 11.18 -11.77
C GLY A 148 29.68 11.05 -12.65
N ARG A 149 30.72 10.39 -12.13
CA ARG A 149 31.96 10.15 -12.89
C ARG A 149 31.73 9.35 -14.17
N ILE A 150 30.83 8.37 -14.16
CA ILE A 150 30.49 7.58 -15.36
C ILE A 150 29.83 8.47 -16.42
N VAL A 151 28.84 9.28 -16.01
CA VAL A 151 28.14 10.19 -16.94
C VAL A 151 29.09 11.24 -17.50
N GLU A 152 29.94 11.83 -16.67
CA GLU A 152 30.98 12.78 -17.08
C GLU A 152 31.99 12.12 -18.03
N HIS A 153 32.44 10.90 -17.73
CA HIS A 153 33.44 10.23 -18.56
C HIS A 153 32.91 9.88 -19.97
N PHE A 154 31.69 9.35 -20.05
CA PHE A 154 31.09 8.94 -21.31
C PHE A 154 30.25 10.04 -21.97
N GLN A 155 30.19 11.24 -21.38
CA GLN A 155 29.39 12.37 -21.85
C GLN A 155 27.92 11.95 -22.08
N GLY A 156 27.35 11.18 -21.15
CA GLY A 156 26.02 10.60 -21.27
C GLY A 156 25.85 9.29 -20.51
N LEU A 157 24.71 8.64 -20.70
CA LEU A 157 24.45 7.31 -20.14
C LEU A 157 25.07 6.24 -21.05
N PRO A 158 26.09 5.46 -20.61
CA PRO A 158 26.71 4.43 -21.44
C PRO A 158 25.88 3.13 -21.47
N ILE A 159 24.56 3.24 -21.59
CA ILE A 159 23.63 2.12 -21.70
C ILE A 159 22.71 2.42 -22.88
N ALA A 160 22.58 1.47 -23.80
CA ALA A 160 21.73 1.59 -24.96
C ALA A 160 20.68 0.47 -24.99
N TRP A 161 19.58 0.72 -25.70
CA TRP A 161 18.65 -0.34 -26.07
C TRP A 161 19.30 -1.28 -27.08
N THR A 162 19.09 -2.58 -26.91
CA THR A 162 19.49 -3.61 -27.88
C THR A 162 18.35 -3.95 -28.86
N VAL A 163 17.23 -3.24 -28.76
CA VAL A 163 16.00 -3.44 -29.52
C VAL A 163 15.56 -2.13 -30.15
N THR A 164 14.81 -2.23 -31.24
CA THR A 164 14.25 -1.09 -31.95
C THR A 164 13.01 -0.52 -31.24
N GLU A 165 12.66 0.74 -31.54
CA GLU A 165 11.42 1.36 -31.05
C GLU A 165 10.18 0.54 -31.43
N ARG A 166 10.17 -0.08 -32.62
CA ARG A 166 9.07 -0.93 -33.09
C ARG A 166 8.94 -2.20 -32.25
N GLU A 167 10.05 -2.83 -31.90
CA GLU A 167 10.06 -4.00 -31.03
C GLU A 167 9.61 -3.64 -29.60
N LEU A 168 10.01 -2.47 -29.09
CA LEU A 168 9.51 -1.94 -27.82
C LEU A 168 8.00 -1.72 -27.85
N ALA A 169 7.46 -1.18 -28.95
CA ALA A 169 6.02 -0.94 -29.11
C ALA A 169 5.18 -2.23 -29.24
N ALA A 170 5.82 -3.39 -29.44
CA ALA A 170 5.13 -4.68 -29.49
C ALA A 170 4.77 -5.23 -28.10
N VAL A 171 5.38 -4.69 -27.03
CA VAL A 171 5.11 -5.12 -25.65
C VAL A 171 3.73 -4.64 -25.20
N PRO A 172 2.84 -5.52 -24.68
CA PRO A 172 1.54 -5.11 -24.16
C PRO A 172 1.67 -3.99 -23.11
N GLY A 173 1.00 -2.86 -23.38
CA GLY A 173 1.06 -1.66 -22.52
C GLY A 173 2.10 -0.61 -22.93
N ILE A 174 2.92 -0.86 -23.96
CA ILE A 174 3.85 0.11 -24.54
C ILE A 174 3.35 0.51 -25.93
N GLY A 175 2.65 1.64 -26.02
CA GLY A 175 2.28 2.24 -27.31
C GLY A 175 3.44 2.99 -27.97
N PRO A 176 3.29 3.41 -29.24
CA PRO A 176 4.36 4.09 -30.01
C PRO A 176 4.92 5.33 -29.30
N VAL A 177 4.05 6.13 -28.67
CA VAL A 177 4.47 7.31 -27.90
C VAL A 177 5.37 6.94 -26.70
N ARG A 178 5.05 5.84 -26.01
CA ARG A 178 5.88 5.35 -24.88
C ARG A 178 7.18 4.75 -25.39
N ALA A 179 7.14 3.99 -26.48
CA ALA A 179 8.33 3.40 -27.10
C ALA A 179 9.34 4.47 -27.54
N LYS A 180 8.87 5.54 -28.19
CA LYS A 180 9.71 6.69 -28.58
C LYS A 180 10.39 7.33 -27.36
N ARG A 181 9.60 7.68 -26.33
CA ARG A 181 10.14 8.28 -25.09
C ARG A 181 11.16 7.38 -24.39
N LEU A 182 10.92 6.06 -24.37
CA LEU A 182 11.86 5.10 -23.81
C LEU A 182 13.17 5.07 -24.60
N SER A 183 13.05 5.00 -25.94
CA SER A 183 14.20 5.02 -26.85
C SER A 183 15.05 6.28 -26.66
N GLU A 184 14.42 7.44 -26.58
CA GLU A 184 15.06 8.74 -26.33
C GLU A 184 15.69 8.83 -24.93
N SER A 185 15.11 8.19 -23.92
CA SER A 185 15.59 8.32 -22.53
C SER A 185 16.97 7.71 -22.27
N LEU A 186 17.37 6.70 -23.05
CA LEU A 186 18.71 6.10 -22.99
C LEU A 186 19.64 6.61 -24.09
N ALA A 187 19.12 7.28 -25.13
CA ALA A 187 19.93 7.86 -26.21
C ALA A 187 20.70 9.14 -25.79
N GLY A 188 20.57 9.57 -24.54
CA GLY A 188 21.06 10.85 -24.05
C GLY A 188 22.58 11.01 -24.09
N ARG A 189 23.05 11.79 -25.07
CA ARG A 189 24.25 12.62 -24.94
C ARG A 189 24.02 13.63 -23.80
N HIS A 190 25.04 13.90 -23.00
CA HIS A 190 25.03 14.97 -22.02
C HIS A 190 24.82 16.29 -22.77
N CYS A 191 23.69 16.95 -22.57
CA CYS A 191 23.53 18.33 -22.99
C CYS A 191 24.27 19.16 -21.94
N ASP A 192 25.38 19.76 -22.33
CA ASP A 192 26.15 20.64 -21.47
C ASP A 192 25.26 21.83 -21.06
N ARG A 193 25.26 22.20 -19.78
CA ARG A 193 24.31 23.21 -19.26
C ARG A 193 24.49 24.59 -19.92
N ASP A 194 25.62 24.83 -20.57
CA ASP A 194 25.96 26.09 -21.22
C ASP A 194 25.30 26.27 -22.60
N GLU A 195 24.82 25.20 -23.25
CA GLU A 195 24.17 25.32 -24.56
C GLU A 195 22.65 25.57 -24.49
N CYS A 196 22.01 25.23 -23.38
CA CYS A 196 20.56 25.43 -23.22
C CYS A 196 20.16 26.91 -22.99
N GLY A 197 21.12 27.79 -22.71
CA GLY A 197 20.88 29.22 -22.43
C GLY A 197 20.99 30.18 -23.64
N ARG A 198 21.23 29.67 -24.85
CA ARG A 198 21.38 30.51 -26.06
C ARG A 198 20.31 30.32 -27.14
N ALA A 199 19.34 29.42 -26.95
CA ALA A 199 18.25 29.21 -27.91
C ALA A 199 16.99 30.05 -27.62
N GLU A 200 17.03 30.94 -26.63
CA GLU A 200 15.96 31.90 -26.33
C GLU A 200 16.53 33.33 -26.30
N ARG A 201 16.96 33.83 -27.47
CA ARG A 201 17.05 35.26 -27.79
C ARG A 201 16.76 35.48 -29.27
#